data_AF-A0A934V720-F1
#
_entry.id   AF-A0A934V720-F1
#
_cell.length_a   1.000
_cell.length_b   1.000
_cell.length_c   1.000
_cell.angle_alpha   90.00
_cell.angle_beta   90.00
_cell.angle_gamma   90.00
#
_symmetry.space_group_name_H-M   'P 1'
#
loop_
_entity.id
_entity.type
_entity.pdbx_description
1 polymer ?
#
loop_
_entity_poly.entity_id
_entity_poly.type
_entity_poly.pdbx_seq_one_letter_code
_entity_poly.pdbx_strand_id
1 'polypeptide(L)'
;MKPWQKNAILAVAVLAFGAARMPFEAGLAKELRAAHLTAPDLQIGTGERIGQTSTAVALGGLRTLVATFLNLKAFSYFQELRWDELAETFDTIVDLAPRTPYYWDAGSSHLAYDAASYYLSQSTLPPLRRKEAWRASIRQGRAFLERGIRNNPQDWTLLTKLGNILSDSNKFSAYADQDKVFLDAADAYRRAAATGEAPPFVKRAELWPLARVRGKEKEALELAHRFYAEKSNRVPTLKCLVFVLEAHENPGMDLRKRAVEIFGSEQEAYDQLSNHWMRIREKFPVYGVAATLELLGKSLGIPPEKSVLSQPMPPPADMDRFFSR
;
A
#
# COMPACT_ATOMS: atom_id res chain seq x y z
N MET A 1 -46.05 -53.31 -7.76
CA MET A 1 -44.66 -53.02 -7.33
C MET A 1 -44.60 -52.91 -5.82
N LYS A 2 -43.67 -53.63 -5.19
CA LYS A 2 -43.45 -53.54 -3.73
C LYS A 2 -42.81 -52.18 -3.39
N PRO A 3 -43.04 -51.62 -2.17
CA PRO A 3 -42.53 -50.30 -1.78
C PRO A 3 -41.02 -50.12 -1.98
N TRP A 4 -40.23 -51.18 -1.72
CA TRP A 4 -38.77 -51.15 -1.90
C TRP A 4 -38.33 -51.02 -3.37
N GLN A 5 -39.11 -51.53 -4.32
CA GLN A 5 -38.82 -51.41 -5.75
C GLN A 5 -39.05 -49.97 -6.24
N LYS A 6 -40.09 -49.31 -5.71
CA LYS A 6 -40.35 -47.89 -6.00
C LYS A 6 -39.23 -47.00 -5.46
N ASN A 7 -38.77 -47.27 -4.24
CA ASN A 7 -37.66 -46.52 -3.63
C ASN A 7 -36.33 -46.75 -4.37
N ALA A 8 -36.06 -47.98 -4.82
CA ALA A 8 -34.87 -48.29 -5.60
C ALA A 8 -34.87 -47.57 -6.96
N ILE A 9 -35.99 -47.57 -7.68
CA ILE A 9 -36.12 -46.87 -8.96
C ILE A 9 -35.98 -45.36 -8.76
N LEU A 10 -36.58 -44.80 -7.71
CA LEU A 10 -36.44 -43.39 -7.39
C LEU A 10 -34.97 -43.02 -7.08
N ALA A 11 -34.28 -43.84 -6.28
CA ALA A 11 -32.86 -43.62 -5.97
C ALA A 11 -31.99 -43.67 -7.23
N VAL A 12 -32.19 -44.67 -8.10
CA VAL A 12 -31.45 -44.79 -9.36
C VAL A 12 -31.78 -43.61 -10.28
N ALA A 13 -33.03 -43.18 -10.38
CA ALA A 13 -33.42 -42.04 -11.20
C ALA A 13 -32.78 -40.73 -10.71
N VAL A 14 -32.73 -40.49 -9.39
CA VAL A 14 -32.07 -39.32 -8.80
C VAL A 14 -30.56 -39.37 -9.04
N LEU A 15 -29.92 -40.52 -8.85
CA LEU A 15 -28.48 -40.68 -9.10
C LEU A 15 -28.13 -40.51 -10.58
N ALA A 16 -28.91 -41.11 -11.49
CA ALA A 16 -28.70 -40.99 -12.93
C ALA A 16 -28.93 -39.56 -13.42
N PHE A 17 -29.96 -38.88 -12.91
CA PHE A 17 -30.19 -37.47 -13.21
C PHE A 17 -29.06 -36.58 -12.68
N GLY A 18 -28.60 -36.82 -11.44
CA GLY A 18 -27.44 -36.12 -10.88
C GLY A 18 -26.17 -36.32 -11.69
N ALA A 19 -25.87 -37.56 -12.09
CA ALA A 19 -24.69 -37.88 -12.90
C ALA A 19 -24.76 -37.26 -14.30
N ALA A 20 -25.93 -37.24 -14.94
CA ALA A 20 -26.14 -36.63 -16.25
C ALA A 20 -26.04 -35.09 -16.21
N ARG A 21 -26.47 -34.48 -15.10
CA ARG A 21 -26.47 -33.02 -14.90
C ARG A 21 -25.10 -32.48 -14.44
N MET A 22 -24.32 -33.29 -13.72
CA MET A 22 -23.01 -32.92 -13.18
C MET A 22 -22.03 -32.31 -14.21
N PRO A 23 -21.83 -32.86 -15.44
CA PRO A 23 -20.91 -32.25 -16.39
C PRO A 23 -21.39 -30.87 -16.88
N PHE A 24 -22.70 -30.68 -17.01
CA PHE A 24 -23.28 -29.38 -17.38
C PHE A 24 -23.08 -28.35 -16.26
N GLU A 25 -23.36 -28.71 -15.01
CA GLU A 25 -23.12 -27.82 -13.87
C GLU A 25 -21.64 -27.52 -13.67
N ALA A 26 -20.75 -28.51 -13.87
CA ALA A 26 -19.31 -28.30 -13.80
C ALA A 26 -18.81 -27.35 -14.91
N GLY A 27 -19.34 -27.50 -16.13
CA GLY A 27 -19.06 -26.61 -17.26
C GLY A 27 -19.51 -25.18 -16.97
N LEU A 28 -20.78 -25.01 -16.60
CA LEU A 28 -21.36 -23.70 -16.24
C LEU A 28 -20.61 -23.07 -15.06
N ALA A 29 -20.30 -23.83 -14.01
CA ALA A 29 -19.53 -23.32 -12.87
C ALA A 29 -18.11 -22.89 -13.29
N LYS A 30 -17.46 -23.61 -14.21
CA LYS A 30 -16.15 -23.22 -14.75
C LYS A 30 -16.24 -21.92 -15.53
N GLU A 31 -17.26 -21.76 -16.37
CA GLU A 31 -17.51 -20.52 -17.12
C GLU A 31 -17.83 -19.34 -16.20
N LEU A 32 -18.73 -19.52 -15.23
CA LEU A 32 -19.08 -18.48 -14.25
C LEU A 32 -17.86 -18.07 -13.41
N ARG A 33 -16.98 -19.01 -13.02
CA ARG A 33 -15.72 -18.69 -12.32
C ARG A 33 -14.73 -17.97 -13.21
N ALA A 34 -14.59 -18.39 -14.46
CA ALA A 34 -13.72 -17.75 -15.45
C ALA A 34 -14.18 -16.30 -15.73
N ALA A 35 -15.49 -16.07 -15.77
CA ALA A 35 -16.11 -14.75 -15.89
C ALA A 35 -16.18 -13.98 -14.55
N HIS A 36 -15.67 -14.54 -13.45
CA HIS A 36 -15.67 -13.94 -12.11
C HIS A 36 -17.07 -13.63 -11.53
N LEU A 37 -18.09 -14.33 -12.01
CA LEU A 37 -19.47 -14.22 -11.52
C LEU A 37 -19.73 -15.08 -10.28
N THR A 38 -18.86 -16.06 -10.01
CA THR A 38 -18.92 -16.91 -8.80
C THR A 38 -17.56 -17.01 -8.13
N ALA A 39 -17.56 -17.23 -6.82
CA ALA A 39 -16.35 -17.34 -6.01
C ALA A 39 -15.49 -18.55 -6.43
N PRO A 40 -14.15 -18.46 -6.31
CA PRO A 40 -13.28 -19.61 -6.49
C PRO A 40 -13.56 -20.69 -5.45
N ASP A 41 -12.99 -21.88 -5.65
CA ASP A 41 -13.11 -22.96 -4.67
C ASP A 41 -12.47 -22.55 -3.35
N LEU A 42 -13.06 -22.99 -2.23
CA LEU A 42 -12.50 -22.71 -0.90
C LEU A 42 -11.12 -23.34 -0.81
N GLN A 43 -10.18 -22.61 -0.21
CA GLN A 43 -8.87 -23.18 0.05
C GLN A 43 -8.99 -24.37 1.00
N ILE A 44 -8.09 -25.34 0.84
CA ILE A 44 -8.02 -26.51 1.70
C ILE A 44 -7.80 -26.03 3.15
N GLY A 45 -8.67 -26.43 4.06
CA GLY A 45 -8.63 -26.04 5.48
C GLY A 45 -9.49 -24.82 5.85
N THR A 46 -9.99 -24.02 4.90
CA THR A 46 -10.90 -22.89 5.24
C THR A 46 -12.16 -23.39 5.95
N GLY A 47 -12.69 -24.54 5.53
CA GLY A 47 -13.86 -25.16 6.16
C GLY A 47 -13.64 -25.59 7.62
N GLU A 48 -12.43 -26.04 7.96
CA GLU A 48 -12.07 -26.38 9.34
C GLU A 48 -12.00 -25.14 10.22
N ARG A 49 -11.47 -24.02 9.68
CA ARG A 49 -11.33 -22.74 10.41
C ARG A 49 -12.66 -22.07 10.75
N ILE A 50 -13.66 -22.19 9.86
CA ILE A 50 -14.99 -21.57 10.07
C ILE A 50 -15.99 -22.51 10.76
N GLY A 51 -15.63 -23.79 10.92
CA GLY A 51 -16.51 -24.83 11.46
C GLY A 51 -17.54 -25.35 10.45
N GLN A 52 -18.14 -26.50 10.76
CA GLN A 52 -19.02 -27.25 9.85
C GLN A 52 -20.29 -26.45 9.46
N THR A 53 -20.92 -25.76 10.41
CA THR A 53 -22.13 -24.96 10.17
C THR A 53 -21.86 -23.80 9.22
N SER A 54 -20.79 -23.04 9.46
CA SER A 54 -20.39 -21.93 8.59
C SER A 54 -19.92 -22.41 7.23
N THR A 55 -19.32 -23.61 7.16
CA THR A 55 -18.96 -24.28 5.90
C THR A 55 -20.21 -24.61 5.09
N ALA A 56 -21.24 -25.18 5.71
CA ALA A 56 -22.52 -25.46 5.05
C ALA A 56 -23.18 -24.17 4.52
N VAL A 57 -23.18 -23.09 5.32
CA VAL A 57 -23.69 -21.77 4.92
C VAL A 57 -22.88 -21.16 3.78
N ALA A 58 -21.55 -21.27 3.84
CA ALA A 58 -20.63 -20.81 2.80
C ALA A 58 -20.80 -21.60 1.48
N LEU A 59 -21.07 -22.90 1.55
CA LEU A 59 -21.38 -23.75 0.40
C LEU A 59 -22.79 -23.45 -0.16
N GLY A 60 -23.72 -22.97 0.67
CA GLY A 60 -25.05 -22.51 0.28
C GLY A 60 -25.10 -21.11 -0.37
N GLY A 61 -23.95 -20.51 -0.70
CA GLY A 61 -23.87 -19.21 -1.40
C GLY A 61 -23.73 -17.98 -0.49
N LEU A 62 -23.67 -18.14 0.83
CA LEU A 62 -23.63 -17.04 1.81
C LEU A 62 -22.21 -16.73 2.34
N ARG A 63 -21.16 -16.99 1.53
CA ARG A 63 -19.75 -16.80 1.94
C ARG A 63 -19.45 -15.38 2.41
N THR A 64 -19.97 -14.38 1.70
CA THR A 64 -19.79 -12.95 2.03
C THR A 64 -20.46 -12.54 3.33
N LEU A 65 -21.56 -13.18 3.70
CA LEU A 65 -22.21 -12.97 5.00
C LEU A 65 -21.35 -13.53 6.13
N VAL A 66 -20.82 -14.75 5.97
CA VAL A 66 -19.87 -15.34 6.94
C VAL A 66 -18.63 -14.44 7.08
N ALA A 67 -18.09 -13.94 5.97
CA ALA A 67 -16.97 -13.00 5.96
C ALA A 67 -17.28 -11.72 6.76
N THR A 68 -18.51 -11.19 6.63
CA THR A 68 -18.96 -10.02 7.42
C THR A 68 -18.98 -10.30 8.92
N PHE A 69 -19.50 -11.43 9.36
CA PHE A 69 -19.49 -11.79 10.80
C PHE A 69 -18.07 -12.01 11.32
N LEU A 70 -17.20 -12.65 10.53
CA LEU A 70 -15.79 -12.79 10.89
C LEU A 70 -15.08 -11.43 10.97
N ASN A 71 -15.44 -10.46 10.13
CA ASN A 71 -14.89 -9.10 10.22
C ASN A 71 -15.29 -8.41 11.52
N LEU A 72 -16.54 -8.59 11.97
CA LEU A 72 -16.97 -8.12 13.30
C LEU A 72 -16.19 -8.79 14.43
N LYS A 73 -15.91 -10.09 14.32
CA LYS A 73 -15.08 -10.83 15.29
C LYS A 73 -13.62 -10.34 15.27
N ALA A 74 -13.06 -10.07 14.10
CA ALA A 74 -11.70 -9.54 13.94
C ALA A 74 -11.52 -8.20 14.68
N PHE A 75 -12.58 -7.38 14.74
CA PHE A 75 -12.56 -6.14 15.51
C PHE A 75 -12.34 -6.37 17.02
N SER A 76 -12.87 -7.46 17.60
CA SER A 76 -12.56 -7.80 19.01
C SER A 76 -11.09 -8.15 19.19
N TYR A 77 -10.50 -8.93 18.28
CA TYR A 77 -9.06 -9.24 18.33
C TYR A 77 -8.19 -7.99 18.16
N PHE A 78 -8.62 -7.05 17.31
CA PHE A 78 -7.98 -5.75 17.19
C PHE A 78 -7.97 -4.99 18.53
N GLN A 79 -9.12 -4.87 19.18
CA GLN A 79 -9.25 -4.17 20.47
C GLN A 79 -8.45 -4.82 21.59
N GLU A 80 -8.36 -6.15 21.58
CA GLU A 80 -7.58 -6.95 22.53
C GLU A 80 -6.08 -7.01 22.19
N LEU A 81 -5.64 -6.36 21.09
CA LEU A 81 -4.26 -6.37 20.60
C LEU A 81 -3.74 -7.79 20.28
N ARG A 82 -4.66 -8.68 19.87
CA ARG A 82 -4.43 -10.07 19.49
C ARG A 82 -4.13 -10.17 18.00
N TRP A 83 -2.93 -9.73 17.63
CA TRP A 83 -2.54 -9.51 16.24
C TRP A 83 -2.48 -10.80 15.42
N ASP A 84 -2.08 -11.92 16.03
CA ASP A 84 -2.00 -13.22 15.35
C ASP A 84 -3.39 -13.74 15.00
N GLU A 85 -4.33 -13.73 15.95
CA GLU A 85 -5.72 -14.13 15.71
C GLU A 85 -6.44 -13.19 14.75
N LEU A 86 -6.12 -11.89 14.79
CA LEU A 86 -6.60 -10.93 13.80
C LEU A 86 -6.12 -11.30 12.40
N ALA A 87 -4.83 -11.59 12.23
CA ALA A 87 -4.25 -11.98 10.95
C ALA A 87 -4.90 -13.25 10.38
N GLU A 88 -5.01 -14.30 11.20
CA GLU A 88 -5.65 -15.57 10.81
C GLU A 88 -7.13 -15.40 10.45
N THR A 89 -7.83 -14.52 11.17
CA THR A 89 -9.24 -14.22 10.88
C THR A 89 -9.35 -13.51 9.53
N PHE A 90 -8.49 -12.54 9.23
CA PHE A 90 -8.48 -11.88 7.93
C PHE A 90 -8.10 -12.81 6.78
N ASP A 91 -7.16 -13.74 6.98
CA ASP A 91 -6.87 -14.81 6.02
C ASP A 91 -8.15 -15.63 5.70
N THR A 92 -8.91 -15.98 6.73
CA THR A 92 -10.16 -16.73 6.56
C THR A 92 -11.25 -15.90 5.87
N ILE A 93 -11.37 -14.60 6.19
CA ILE A 93 -12.30 -13.67 5.56
C ILE A 93 -12.04 -13.57 4.06
N VAL A 94 -10.77 -13.43 3.65
CA VAL A 94 -10.43 -13.26 2.24
C VAL A 94 -10.47 -14.57 1.45
N ASP A 95 -10.38 -15.73 2.10
CA ASP A 95 -10.69 -17.02 1.46
C ASP A 95 -12.19 -17.14 1.13
N LEU A 96 -13.05 -16.57 1.98
CA LEU A 96 -14.50 -16.54 1.76
C LEU A 96 -14.93 -15.50 0.73
N ALA A 97 -14.30 -14.32 0.75
CA ALA A 97 -14.64 -13.17 -0.09
C ALA A 97 -13.40 -12.56 -0.79
N PRO A 98 -12.70 -13.31 -1.66
CA PRO A 98 -11.42 -12.89 -2.25
C PRO A 98 -11.55 -11.70 -3.22
N ARG A 99 -12.76 -11.46 -3.75
CA ARG A 99 -13.04 -10.37 -4.70
C ARG A 99 -13.60 -9.11 -4.03
N THR A 100 -13.49 -9.01 -2.71
CA THR A 100 -13.93 -7.84 -1.94
C THR A 100 -12.70 -7.04 -1.49
N PRO A 101 -12.31 -5.96 -2.20
CA PRO A 101 -11.11 -5.18 -1.91
C PRO A 101 -11.03 -4.67 -0.47
N TYR A 102 -12.18 -4.32 0.12
CA TYR A 102 -12.27 -3.83 1.50
C TYR A 102 -11.57 -4.74 2.51
N TYR A 103 -11.75 -6.07 2.45
CA TYR A 103 -11.12 -6.97 3.42
C TYR A 103 -9.61 -7.08 3.23
N TRP A 104 -9.12 -6.93 2.00
CA TRP A 104 -7.68 -6.87 1.71
C TRP A 104 -7.04 -5.59 2.24
N ASP A 105 -7.68 -4.43 2.00
CA ASP A 105 -7.23 -3.15 2.53
C ASP A 105 -7.24 -3.16 4.07
N ALA A 106 -8.35 -3.57 4.69
CA ALA A 106 -8.50 -3.61 6.14
C ALA A 106 -7.47 -4.53 6.81
N GLY A 107 -7.34 -5.78 6.34
CA GLY A 107 -6.36 -6.71 6.89
C GLY A 107 -4.92 -6.22 6.71
N SER A 108 -4.58 -5.68 5.53
CA SER A 108 -3.24 -5.11 5.31
C SER A 108 -2.97 -3.90 6.19
N SER A 109 -3.98 -3.06 6.43
CA SER A 109 -3.88 -1.85 7.24
C SER A 109 -3.64 -2.19 8.71
N HIS A 110 -4.42 -3.13 9.27
CA HIS A 110 -4.22 -3.59 10.64
C HIS A 110 -2.83 -4.17 10.88
N LEU A 111 -2.28 -4.92 9.91
CA LEU A 111 -0.96 -5.53 10.05
C LEU A 111 0.18 -4.53 9.83
N ALA A 112 0.13 -3.76 8.74
CA ALA A 112 1.22 -2.86 8.35
C ALA A 112 1.24 -1.54 9.13
N TYR A 113 0.09 -1.08 9.65
CA TYR A 113 0.00 0.17 10.41
C TYR A 113 -0.26 -0.06 11.89
N ASP A 114 -1.33 -0.75 12.26
CA ASP A 114 -1.75 -0.80 13.67
C ASP A 114 -0.83 -1.69 14.51
N ALA A 115 -0.65 -2.95 14.10
CA ALA A 115 0.27 -3.89 14.75
C ALA A 115 1.70 -3.34 14.74
N ALA A 116 2.14 -2.78 13.61
CA ALA A 116 3.45 -2.14 13.51
C ALA A 116 3.60 -1.00 14.53
N SER A 117 2.62 -0.10 14.63
CA SER A 117 2.66 1.03 15.57
C SER A 117 2.63 0.57 17.03
N TYR A 118 1.88 -0.50 17.32
CA TYR A 118 1.89 -1.16 18.63
C TYR A 118 3.29 -1.66 18.99
N TYR A 119 3.94 -2.46 18.12
CA TYR A 119 5.29 -2.96 18.38
C TYR A 119 6.33 -1.85 18.46
N LEU A 120 6.12 -0.76 17.72
CA LEU A 120 6.99 0.40 17.74
C LEU A 120 6.91 1.19 19.05
N SER A 121 5.77 1.23 19.75
CA SER A 121 5.55 2.22 20.82
C SER A 121 4.93 1.72 22.12
N GLN A 122 4.11 0.67 22.07
CA GLN A 122 3.27 0.24 23.20
C GLN A 122 3.57 -1.19 23.68
N SER A 123 4.24 -1.99 22.86
CA SER A 123 4.54 -3.38 23.21
C SER A 123 5.48 -3.47 24.41
N THR A 124 5.20 -4.43 25.29
CA THR A 124 6.02 -4.78 26.46
C THR A 124 7.16 -5.76 26.13
N LEU A 125 7.28 -6.16 24.87
CA LEU A 125 8.35 -7.04 24.41
C LEU A 125 9.72 -6.35 24.56
N PRO A 126 10.82 -7.12 24.75
CA PRO A 126 12.16 -6.56 24.72
C PRO A 126 12.47 -5.86 23.39
N PRO A 127 13.34 -4.81 23.38
CA PRO A 127 13.79 -4.06 22.21
C PRO A 127 13.95 -4.85 20.91
N LEU A 128 14.76 -5.90 20.94
CA LEU A 128 15.06 -6.71 19.75
C LEU A 128 13.81 -7.44 19.24
N ARG A 129 12.99 -7.98 20.13
CA ARG A 129 11.74 -8.68 19.75
C ARG A 129 10.70 -7.70 19.21
N ARG A 130 10.60 -6.49 19.76
CA ARG A 130 9.75 -5.42 19.23
C ARG A 130 10.14 -5.03 17.81
N LYS A 131 11.44 -4.84 17.57
CA LYS A 131 11.97 -4.52 16.25
C LYS A 131 11.64 -5.60 15.22
N GLU A 132 11.85 -6.87 15.58
CA GLU A 132 11.52 -7.98 14.69
C GLU A 132 10.01 -8.12 14.45
N ALA A 133 9.18 -7.97 15.49
CA ALA A 133 7.72 -7.99 15.35
C ALA A 133 7.19 -6.84 14.49
N TRP A 134 7.73 -5.63 14.66
CA TRP A 134 7.43 -4.47 13.81
C TRP A 134 7.78 -4.73 12.33
N ARG A 135 8.97 -5.28 12.06
CA ARG A 135 9.35 -5.66 10.68
C ARG A 135 8.48 -6.78 10.13
N ALA A 136 8.13 -7.76 10.97
CA ALA A 136 7.32 -8.90 10.56
C ALA A 136 5.90 -8.45 10.19
N SER A 137 5.27 -7.60 11.00
CA SER A 137 3.89 -7.13 10.74
C SER A 137 3.80 -6.30 9.46
N ILE A 138 4.80 -5.46 9.17
CA ILE A 138 4.89 -4.69 7.91
C ILE A 138 5.02 -5.62 6.70
N ARG A 139 5.92 -6.62 6.79
CA ARG A 139 6.11 -7.61 5.71
C ARG A 139 4.87 -8.46 5.50
N GLN A 140 4.20 -8.85 6.58
CA GLN A 140 2.96 -9.63 6.53
C GLN A 140 1.83 -8.80 5.89
N GLY A 141 1.64 -7.55 6.30
CA GLY A 141 0.64 -6.65 5.71
C GLY A 141 0.89 -6.39 4.21
N ARG A 142 2.15 -6.20 3.81
CA ARG A 142 2.55 -6.12 2.39
C ARG A 142 2.18 -7.40 1.63
N ALA A 143 2.58 -8.57 2.14
CA ALA A 143 2.33 -9.84 1.47
C ALA A 143 0.81 -10.14 1.34
N PHE A 144 0.04 -9.82 2.38
CA PHE A 144 -1.41 -9.92 2.38
C PHE A 144 -2.03 -9.02 1.30
N LEU A 145 -1.59 -7.76 1.21
CA LEU A 145 -2.08 -6.82 0.21
C LEU A 145 -1.70 -7.22 -1.22
N GLU A 146 -0.47 -7.69 -1.44
CA GLU A 146 -0.02 -8.21 -2.74
C GLU A 146 -0.87 -9.42 -3.19
N ARG A 147 -1.29 -10.29 -2.25
CA ARG A 147 -2.26 -11.36 -2.53
C ARG A 147 -3.64 -10.80 -2.88
N GLY A 148 -4.07 -9.72 -2.23
CA GLY A 148 -5.28 -8.99 -2.56
C GLY A 148 -5.26 -8.41 -3.97
N ILE A 149 -4.14 -7.80 -4.38
CA ILE A 149 -3.94 -7.28 -5.74
C ILE A 149 -3.98 -8.40 -6.77
N ARG A 150 -3.42 -9.59 -6.49
CA ARG A 150 -3.55 -10.74 -7.40
C ARG A 150 -5.00 -11.19 -7.60
N ASN A 151 -5.82 -11.08 -6.56
CA ASN A 151 -7.26 -11.38 -6.64
C ASN A 151 -8.09 -10.23 -7.24
N ASN A 152 -7.58 -8.99 -7.20
CA ASN A 152 -8.29 -7.79 -7.65
C ASN A 152 -7.33 -6.90 -8.48
N PRO A 153 -6.84 -7.37 -9.65
CA PRO A 153 -5.73 -6.73 -10.35
C PRO A 153 -6.05 -5.37 -10.95
N GLN A 154 -7.33 -5.06 -11.15
CA GLN A 154 -7.81 -3.78 -11.69
C GLN A 154 -8.24 -2.80 -10.60
N ASP A 155 -8.17 -3.21 -9.33
CA ASP A 155 -8.52 -2.32 -8.22
C ASP A 155 -7.38 -1.32 -7.96
N TRP A 156 -7.58 -0.08 -8.41
CA TRP A 156 -6.58 0.97 -8.24
C TRP A 156 -6.38 1.35 -6.78
N THR A 157 -7.36 1.12 -5.90
CA THR A 157 -7.26 1.45 -4.49
C THR A 157 -6.24 0.55 -3.81
N LEU A 158 -6.29 -0.77 -4.03
CA LEU A 158 -5.32 -1.71 -3.46
C LEU A 158 -3.90 -1.44 -3.96
N LEU A 159 -3.74 -1.12 -5.25
CA LEU A 159 -2.46 -0.73 -5.83
C LEU A 159 -1.92 0.56 -5.18
N THR A 160 -2.78 1.55 -4.95
CA THR A 160 -2.43 2.79 -4.25
C THR A 160 -2.01 2.52 -2.81
N LYS A 161 -2.71 1.63 -2.10
CA LYS A 161 -2.38 1.23 -0.73
C LYS A 161 -1.01 0.56 -0.64
N LEU A 162 -0.65 -0.25 -1.63
CA LEU A 162 0.69 -0.84 -1.71
C LEU A 162 1.76 0.24 -1.88
N GLY A 163 1.56 1.19 -2.79
CA GLY A 163 2.43 2.36 -2.94
C GLY A 163 2.58 3.16 -1.64
N ASN A 164 1.48 3.33 -0.89
CA ASN A 164 1.49 4.05 0.38
C ASN A 164 2.34 3.32 1.43
N ILE A 165 2.13 2.02 1.65
CA ILE A 165 2.90 1.23 2.64
C ILE A 165 4.40 1.27 2.32
N LEU A 166 4.75 1.11 1.05
CA LEU A 166 6.14 1.00 0.61
C LEU A 166 6.88 2.36 0.64
N SER A 167 6.16 3.47 0.46
CA SER A 167 6.75 4.81 0.46
C SER A 167 6.60 5.57 1.78
N ASP A 168 5.93 4.98 2.78
CA ASP A 168 5.71 5.56 4.11
C ASP A 168 7.02 5.69 4.89
N SER A 169 7.26 6.87 5.45
CA SER A 169 8.50 7.22 6.14
C SER A 169 8.77 6.37 7.36
N ASN A 170 7.74 5.85 8.02
CA ASN A 170 7.85 5.02 9.21
C ASN A 170 7.86 3.52 8.89
N LYS A 171 7.95 3.12 7.60
CA LYS A 171 7.78 1.73 7.18
C LYS A 171 8.86 1.27 6.21
N PHE A 172 9.36 2.12 5.32
CA PHE A 172 10.37 1.70 4.32
C PHE A 172 11.67 1.16 4.97
N SER A 173 12.01 1.61 6.19
CA SER A 173 13.17 1.12 6.94
C SER A 173 12.99 -0.29 7.52
N ALA A 174 11.80 -0.89 7.39
CA ALA A 174 11.59 -2.31 7.69
C ALA A 174 12.24 -3.23 6.65
N TYR A 175 12.66 -2.69 5.51
CA TYR A 175 13.24 -3.43 4.40
C TYR A 175 14.74 -3.12 4.25
N ALA A 176 15.52 -4.15 3.89
CA ALA A 176 16.96 -4.03 3.71
C ALA A 176 17.32 -3.21 2.45
N ASP A 177 16.66 -3.50 1.33
CA ASP A 177 16.86 -2.79 0.06
C ASP A 177 15.76 -1.75 -0.16
N GLN A 178 16.06 -0.51 0.22
CA GLN A 178 15.11 0.59 0.17
C GLN A 178 14.92 1.15 -1.24
N ASP A 179 15.94 1.08 -2.10
CA ASP A 179 15.82 1.50 -3.50
C ASP A 179 14.83 0.58 -4.23
N LYS A 180 14.93 -0.74 -3.99
CA LYS A 180 13.94 -1.69 -4.50
C LYS A 180 12.54 -1.40 -3.97
N VAL A 181 12.39 -1.09 -2.67
CA VAL A 181 11.08 -0.78 -2.08
C VAL A 181 10.46 0.47 -2.70
N PHE A 182 11.24 1.52 -2.96
CA PHE A 182 10.74 2.70 -3.66
C PHE A 182 10.41 2.42 -5.13
N LEU A 183 11.17 1.57 -5.82
CA LEU A 183 10.80 1.10 -7.17
C LEU A 183 9.48 0.33 -7.17
N ASP A 184 9.30 -0.61 -6.23
CA ASP A 184 8.06 -1.36 -6.08
C ASP A 184 6.87 -0.41 -5.78
N ALA A 185 7.09 0.65 -5.00
CA ALA A 185 6.09 1.67 -4.71
C ALA A 185 5.71 2.49 -5.95
N ALA A 186 6.70 2.92 -6.74
CA ALA A 186 6.49 3.63 -7.99
C ALA A 186 5.69 2.77 -8.98
N ASP A 187 6.06 1.50 -9.13
CA ASP A 187 5.33 0.54 -9.96
C ASP A 187 3.86 0.37 -9.53
N ALA A 188 3.61 0.28 -8.23
CA ALA A 188 2.25 0.16 -7.70
C ALA A 188 1.38 1.38 -8.08
N TYR A 189 1.90 2.61 -7.94
CA TYR A 189 1.19 3.81 -8.37
C TYR A 189 1.02 3.90 -9.89
N ARG A 190 2.04 3.52 -10.66
CA ARG A 190 1.98 3.45 -12.12
C ARG A 190 0.88 2.51 -12.59
N ARG A 191 0.80 1.33 -11.98
CA ARG A 191 -0.26 0.34 -12.25
C ARG A 191 -1.63 0.84 -11.82
N ALA A 192 -1.73 1.54 -10.69
CA ALA A 192 -2.98 2.18 -10.26
C ALA A 192 -3.43 3.22 -11.29
N ALA A 193 -2.52 4.05 -11.79
CA ALA A 193 -2.81 5.04 -12.82
C ALA A 193 -3.26 4.39 -14.14
N ALA A 194 -2.67 3.24 -14.50
CA ALA A 194 -2.95 2.51 -15.73
C ALA A 194 -4.35 1.86 -15.77
N THR A 195 -5.05 1.74 -14.63
CA THR A 195 -6.46 1.27 -14.63
C THR A 195 -7.41 2.28 -15.28
N GLY A 196 -6.98 3.56 -15.40
CA GLY A 196 -7.80 4.65 -15.91
C GLY A 196 -8.77 5.26 -14.89
N GLU A 197 -9.07 4.55 -13.81
CA GLU A 197 -10.04 4.96 -12.78
C GLU A 197 -9.40 5.75 -11.63
N ALA A 198 -8.07 5.69 -11.49
CA ALA A 198 -7.38 6.37 -10.40
C ALA A 198 -7.49 7.90 -10.49
N PRO A 199 -7.70 8.60 -9.37
CA PRO A 199 -7.79 10.05 -9.37
C PRO A 199 -6.43 10.72 -9.66
N PRO A 200 -6.39 12.00 -10.08
CA PRO A 200 -5.16 12.67 -10.48
C PRO A 200 -4.03 12.65 -9.44
N PHE A 201 -4.38 12.61 -8.15
CA PHE A 201 -3.37 12.57 -7.08
C PHE A 201 -2.64 11.23 -6.97
N VAL A 202 -3.28 10.13 -7.33
CA VAL A 202 -2.64 8.81 -7.41
C VAL A 202 -1.71 8.76 -8.62
N LYS A 203 -2.13 9.31 -9.76
CA LYS A 203 -1.33 9.31 -10.99
C LYS A 203 0.04 9.97 -10.78
N ARG A 204 0.08 11.12 -10.11
CA ARG A 204 1.34 11.82 -9.81
C ARG A 204 2.18 11.17 -8.72
N ALA A 205 1.59 10.31 -7.88
CA ALA A 205 2.26 9.74 -6.72
C ALA A 205 3.43 8.82 -7.10
N GLU A 206 3.45 8.25 -8.32
CA GLU A 206 4.57 7.47 -8.88
C GLU A 206 5.92 8.19 -8.76
N LEU A 207 5.93 9.50 -9.02
CA LEU A 207 7.17 10.27 -9.00
C LEU A 207 7.80 10.33 -7.60
N TRP A 208 7.00 10.30 -6.54
CA TRP A 208 7.49 10.60 -5.20
C TRP A 208 8.47 9.54 -4.68
N PRO A 209 8.19 8.23 -4.77
CA PRO A 209 9.18 7.22 -4.46
C PRO A 209 10.23 7.09 -5.58
N LEU A 210 9.89 7.26 -6.86
CA LEU A 210 10.87 7.17 -7.95
C LEU A 210 12.04 8.15 -7.78
N ALA A 211 11.74 9.38 -7.38
CA ALA A 211 12.75 10.41 -7.11
C ALA A 211 13.70 10.07 -5.94
N ARG A 212 13.35 9.10 -5.09
CA ARG A 212 14.18 8.64 -3.96
C ARG A 212 15.10 7.48 -4.32
N VAL A 213 14.94 6.90 -5.52
CA VAL A 213 15.74 5.77 -5.99
C VAL A 213 17.05 6.29 -6.58
N ARG A 214 18.17 5.83 -6.04
CA ARG A 214 19.51 6.19 -6.57
C ARG A 214 19.67 5.69 -8.01
N GLY A 215 20.16 6.56 -8.90
CA GLY A 215 20.39 6.23 -10.30
C GLY A 215 19.13 6.34 -11.19
N LYS A 216 18.00 6.81 -10.64
CA LYS A 216 16.75 7.06 -11.38
C LYS A 216 16.43 8.55 -11.54
N GLU A 217 17.38 9.43 -11.26
CA GLU A 217 17.19 10.88 -11.25
C GLU A 217 16.71 11.39 -12.61
N LYS A 218 17.29 10.91 -13.71
CA LYS A 218 16.87 11.29 -15.07
C LYS A 218 15.45 10.84 -15.40
N GLU A 219 15.11 9.59 -15.09
CA GLU A 219 13.76 9.04 -15.29
C GLU A 219 12.72 9.80 -14.46
N ALA A 220 13.07 10.10 -13.20
CA ALA A 220 12.24 10.92 -12.32
C ALA A 220 12.06 12.33 -12.87
N LEU A 221 13.10 12.96 -13.43
CA LEU A 221 13.02 14.31 -14.00
C LEU A 221 12.08 14.35 -15.21
N GLU A 222 12.20 13.40 -16.13
CA GLU A 222 11.32 13.27 -17.29
C GLU A 222 9.85 13.13 -16.86
N LEU A 223 9.58 12.32 -15.82
CA LEU A 223 8.25 12.17 -15.24
C LEU A 223 7.78 13.45 -14.53
N ALA A 224 8.67 14.14 -13.81
CA ALA A 224 8.39 15.40 -13.13
C ALA A 224 7.94 16.48 -14.12
N HIS A 225 8.67 16.65 -15.23
CA HIS A 225 8.31 17.61 -16.28
C HIS A 225 6.97 17.27 -16.93
N ARG A 226 6.70 15.99 -17.22
CA ARG A 226 5.40 15.55 -17.75
C ARG A 226 4.25 15.97 -16.83
N PHE A 227 4.36 15.72 -15.53
CA PHE A 227 3.32 16.15 -14.59
C PHE A 227 3.26 17.66 -14.44
N TYR A 228 4.39 18.36 -14.46
CA TYR A 228 4.46 19.81 -14.27
C TYR A 228 3.83 20.62 -15.42
N ALA A 229 3.77 20.03 -16.62
CA ALA A 229 3.11 20.64 -17.78
C ALA A 229 1.64 20.98 -17.49
N GLU A 230 0.95 20.15 -16.68
CA GLU A 230 -0.42 20.39 -16.25
C GLU A 230 -0.47 21.27 -14.99
N LYS A 231 -1.09 22.47 -15.09
CA LYS A 231 -1.16 23.43 -13.97
C LYS A 231 -1.80 22.84 -12.71
N SER A 232 -2.80 21.97 -12.86
CA SER A 232 -3.50 21.29 -11.75
C SER A 232 -2.60 20.35 -10.93
N ASN A 233 -1.46 19.92 -11.49
CA ASN A 233 -0.53 19.01 -10.82
C ASN A 233 0.57 19.74 -10.04
N ARG A 234 0.69 21.08 -10.16
CA ARG A 234 1.79 21.89 -9.58
C ARG A 234 1.67 22.09 -8.06
N VAL A 235 1.50 20.99 -7.34
CA VAL A 235 1.53 20.92 -5.87
C VAL A 235 2.95 21.14 -5.35
N PRO A 236 3.12 21.57 -4.09
CA PRO A 236 4.44 21.84 -3.48
C PRO A 236 5.49 20.75 -3.71
N THR A 237 5.16 19.48 -3.44
CA THR A 237 6.11 18.37 -3.62
C THR A 237 6.57 18.22 -5.08
N LEU A 238 5.67 18.37 -6.06
CA LEU A 238 6.06 18.30 -7.47
C LEU A 238 6.99 19.45 -7.83
N LYS A 239 6.69 20.68 -7.39
CA LYS A 239 7.54 21.84 -7.62
C LYS A 239 8.95 21.65 -7.06
N CYS A 240 9.06 21.16 -5.83
CA CYS A 240 10.36 20.84 -5.22
C CYS A 240 11.09 19.75 -6.00
N LEU A 241 10.40 18.68 -6.42
CA LEU A 241 11.01 17.61 -7.20
C LEU A 241 11.50 18.08 -8.58
N VAL A 242 10.73 18.92 -9.28
CA VAL A 242 11.19 19.56 -10.52
C VAL A 242 12.48 20.36 -10.25
N PHE A 243 12.48 21.21 -9.22
CA PHE A 243 13.64 22.03 -8.89
C PHE A 243 14.90 21.19 -8.58
N VAL A 244 14.80 20.22 -7.66
CA VAL A 244 15.99 19.44 -7.22
C VAL A 244 16.49 18.49 -8.31
N LEU A 245 15.62 17.97 -9.16
CA LEU A 245 16.03 17.09 -10.24
C LEU A 245 16.66 17.89 -11.40
N GLU A 246 16.15 19.10 -11.70
CA GLU A 246 16.82 20.02 -12.63
C GLU A 246 18.20 20.45 -12.12
N ALA A 247 18.33 20.74 -10.83
CA ALA A 247 19.61 21.08 -10.20
C ALA A 247 20.61 19.92 -10.21
N HIS A 248 20.13 18.68 -10.20
CA HIS A 248 20.97 17.50 -10.39
C HIS A 248 21.45 17.35 -11.84
N GLU A 249 20.54 17.51 -12.81
CA GLU A 249 20.87 17.39 -14.24
C GLU A 249 21.77 18.53 -14.72
N ASN A 250 21.57 19.75 -14.22
CA ASN A 250 22.37 20.92 -14.55
C ASN A 250 22.87 21.64 -13.28
N PRO A 251 24.00 21.20 -12.69
CA PRO A 251 24.56 21.83 -11.49
C PRO A 251 24.98 23.30 -11.68
N GLY A 252 25.16 23.76 -12.92
CA GLY A 252 25.54 25.14 -13.25
C GLY A 252 24.38 26.10 -13.48
N MET A 253 23.12 25.65 -13.31
CA MET A 253 21.94 26.50 -13.48
C MET A 253 21.90 27.66 -12.47
N ASP A 254 21.26 28.76 -12.83
CA ASP A 254 20.94 29.84 -11.89
C ASP A 254 19.82 29.37 -10.94
N LEU A 255 20.23 28.82 -9.79
CA LEU A 255 19.36 28.23 -8.79
C LEU A 255 18.35 29.23 -8.23
N ARG A 256 18.76 30.47 -7.97
CA ARG A 256 17.88 31.52 -7.42
C ARG A 256 16.82 31.89 -8.45
N LYS A 257 17.23 32.19 -9.68
CA LYS A 257 16.29 32.53 -10.75
C LYS A 257 15.30 31.41 -10.98
N ARG A 258 15.76 30.16 -11.07
CA ARG A 258 14.88 29.03 -11.32
C ARG A 258 13.91 28.77 -10.17
N ALA A 259 14.36 28.91 -8.92
CA ALA A 259 13.48 28.79 -7.78
C ALA A 259 12.35 29.83 -7.84
N VAL A 260 12.66 31.09 -8.15
CA VAL A 260 11.64 32.14 -8.32
C VAL A 260 10.68 31.81 -9.49
N GLU A 261 11.17 31.26 -10.61
CA GLU A 261 10.30 30.85 -11.73
C GLU A 261 9.29 29.74 -11.34
N ILE A 262 9.69 28.78 -10.50
CA ILE A 262 8.84 27.65 -10.08
C ILE A 262 7.86 28.05 -8.97
N PHE A 263 8.35 28.80 -7.98
CA PHE A 263 7.61 29.12 -6.76
C PHE A 263 6.90 30.48 -6.82
N GLY A 264 7.32 31.37 -7.71
CA GLY A 264 6.70 32.68 -7.98
C GLY A 264 7.31 33.86 -7.22
N SER A 265 7.99 33.61 -6.11
CA SER A 265 8.71 34.63 -5.34
C SER A 265 9.87 34.01 -4.55
N GLU A 266 10.77 34.86 -4.06
CA GLU A 266 11.89 34.42 -3.22
C GLU A 266 11.42 33.91 -1.86
N GLN A 267 10.40 34.55 -1.28
CA GLN A 267 9.82 34.14 0.00
C GLN A 267 9.19 32.74 -0.12
N GLU A 268 8.34 32.53 -1.13
CA GLU A 268 7.69 31.24 -1.35
C GLU A 268 8.72 30.15 -1.68
N ALA A 269 9.74 30.48 -2.48
CA ALA A 269 10.85 29.56 -2.75
C ALA A 269 11.59 29.16 -1.47
N TYR A 270 11.90 30.13 -0.61
CA TYR A 270 12.59 29.88 0.65
C TYR A 270 11.75 28.99 1.58
N ASP A 271 10.45 29.26 1.72
CA ASP A 271 9.55 28.50 2.58
C ASP A 271 9.37 27.05 2.09
N GLN A 272 9.12 26.87 0.79
CA GLN A 272 8.93 25.54 0.20
C GLN A 272 10.22 24.70 0.23
N LEU A 273 11.36 25.31 -0.08
CA LEU A 273 12.65 24.61 -0.06
C LEU A 273 13.11 24.32 1.38
N SER A 274 12.77 25.17 2.35
CA SER A 274 13.03 24.90 3.76
C SER A 274 12.24 23.69 4.26
N ASN A 275 10.96 23.59 3.89
CA ASN A 275 10.16 22.40 4.18
C ASN A 275 10.71 21.15 3.49
N HIS A 276 11.16 21.27 2.23
CA HIS A 276 11.74 20.15 1.49
C HIS A 276 13.08 19.69 2.04
N TRP A 277 13.92 20.60 2.55
CA TRP A 277 15.19 20.28 3.21
C TRP A 277 15.00 19.27 4.35
N MET A 278 13.94 19.45 5.15
CA MET A 278 13.62 18.54 6.26
C MET A 278 13.22 17.13 5.80
N ARG A 279 12.87 16.95 4.52
CA ARG A 279 12.52 15.65 3.93
C ARG A 279 13.71 14.80 3.54
N ILE A 280 14.94 15.28 3.78
CA ILE A 280 16.14 14.43 3.71
C ILE A 280 15.99 13.16 4.58
N ARG A 281 15.28 13.28 5.72
CA ARG A 281 14.97 12.14 6.59
C ARG A 281 14.12 11.06 5.92
N GLU A 282 13.32 11.45 4.93
CA GLU A 282 12.45 10.57 4.12
C GLU A 282 13.15 10.11 2.85
N LYS A 283 14.45 10.39 2.71
CA LYS A 283 15.29 10.08 1.54
C LYS A 283 14.91 10.80 0.25
N PHE A 284 14.23 11.95 0.35
CA PHE A 284 14.06 12.81 -0.82
C PHE A 284 15.39 13.45 -1.24
N PRO A 285 15.62 13.61 -2.56
CA PRO A 285 16.79 14.33 -3.05
C PRO A 285 16.69 15.82 -2.69
N VAL A 286 17.82 16.41 -2.32
CA VAL A 286 17.93 17.83 -1.91
C VAL A 286 19.01 18.58 -2.70
N TYR A 287 19.27 18.14 -3.94
CA TYR A 287 20.26 18.77 -4.82
C TYR A 287 19.94 20.27 -5.03
N GLY A 288 20.96 21.11 -4.90
CA GLY A 288 20.84 22.57 -5.02
C GLY A 288 20.11 23.27 -3.87
N VAL A 289 19.38 22.57 -2.99
CA VAL A 289 18.51 23.16 -1.97
C VAL A 289 19.28 24.06 -0.99
N ALA A 290 20.39 23.55 -0.43
CA ALA A 290 21.17 24.32 0.56
C ALA A 290 21.74 25.61 -0.05
N ALA A 291 22.36 25.52 -1.24
CA ALA A 291 22.90 26.68 -1.95
C ALA A 291 21.81 27.71 -2.26
N THR A 292 20.62 27.27 -2.70
CA THR A 292 19.48 28.16 -2.94
C THR A 292 19.00 28.84 -1.67
N LEU A 293 18.89 28.09 -0.55
CA LEU A 293 18.47 28.65 0.73
C LEU A 293 19.44 29.71 1.26
N GLU A 294 20.76 29.54 1.05
CA GLU A 294 21.75 30.57 1.35
C GLU A 294 21.59 31.83 0.49
N LEU A 295 21.39 31.66 -0.82
CA LEU A 295 21.19 32.77 -1.76
C LEU A 295 19.91 33.56 -1.45
N LEU A 296 18.80 32.86 -1.25
CA LEU A 296 17.51 33.45 -0.89
C LEU A 296 17.56 34.08 0.50
N GLY A 297 18.16 33.42 1.49
CA GLY A 297 18.30 33.93 2.84
C GLY A 297 19.06 35.25 2.89
N LYS A 298 20.17 35.39 2.13
CA LYS A 298 20.89 36.65 1.98
C LYS A 298 20.03 37.74 1.35
N SER A 299 19.29 37.42 0.29
CA SER A 299 18.41 38.37 -0.41
C SER A 299 17.26 38.87 0.47
N LEU A 300 16.68 37.97 1.27
CA LEU A 300 15.56 38.25 2.16
C LEU A 300 15.98 38.82 3.53
N GLY A 301 17.29 38.95 3.80
CA GLY A 301 17.80 39.42 5.08
C GLY A 301 17.53 38.47 6.25
N ILE A 302 17.43 37.16 5.99
CA ILE A 302 17.21 36.13 7.01
C ILE A 302 18.54 35.89 7.74
N PRO A 303 18.60 36.11 9.07
CA PRO A 303 19.82 35.86 9.84
C PRO A 303 20.21 34.38 9.81
N PRO A 304 21.51 34.02 9.76
CA PRO A 304 21.97 32.63 9.71
C PRO A 304 21.38 31.76 10.82
N GLU A 305 21.23 32.28 12.03
CA GLU A 305 20.68 31.57 13.19
C GLU A 305 19.18 31.23 13.05
N LYS A 306 18.45 31.93 12.17
CA LYS A 306 17.05 31.65 11.84
C LYS A 306 16.91 30.76 10.60
N SER A 307 18.00 30.46 9.91
CA SER A 307 17.98 29.58 8.75
C SER A 307 17.69 28.13 9.15
N VAL A 308 16.93 27.42 8.31
CA VAL A 308 16.72 25.97 8.47
C VAL A 308 18.03 25.18 8.38
N LEU A 309 19.05 25.73 7.69
CA LEU A 309 20.37 25.11 7.58
C LEU A 309 21.13 25.09 8.91
N SER A 310 20.79 25.99 9.83
CA SER A 310 21.37 26.06 11.18
C SER A 310 20.63 25.15 12.17
N GLN A 311 19.49 24.58 11.77
CA GLN A 311 18.76 23.63 12.59
C GLN A 311 19.40 22.24 12.46
N PRO A 312 19.41 21.44 13.54
CA PRO A 312 19.89 20.06 13.45
C PRO A 312 19.06 19.31 12.41
N MET A 313 19.73 18.63 11.47
CA MET A 313 19.04 17.80 10.49
C MET A 313 18.14 16.81 11.23
N PRO A 314 16.89 16.63 10.79
CA PRO A 314 16.04 15.64 11.40
C PRO A 314 16.73 14.28 11.19
N PRO A 315 16.80 13.45 12.25
CA PRO A 315 17.37 12.12 12.10
C PRO A 315 16.63 11.38 10.99
N PRO A 316 17.34 10.51 10.22
CA PRO A 316 16.70 9.69 9.22
C PRO A 316 15.42 9.06 9.76
N ALA A 317 14.47 8.74 8.88
CA ALA A 317 13.34 7.90 9.23
C ALA A 317 13.79 6.43 9.43
N ASP A 318 14.88 6.28 10.20
CA ASP A 318 15.35 5.06 10.78
C ASP A 318 14.57 4.83 12.07
N MET A 319 13.80 3.76 12.06
CA MET A 319 12.96 3.40 13.19
C MET A 319 13.76 2.67 14.27
N ASP A 320 15.04 2.35 14.04
CA ASP A 320 15.90 1.63 14.97
C ASP A 320 16.04 2.35 16.33
N ARG A 321 16.05 3.69 16.33
CA ARG A 321 16.11 4.52 17.55
C ARG A 321 14.90 4.40 18.48
N PHE A 322 13.77 3.92 17.98
CA PHE A 322 12.57 3.71 18.81
C PHE A 322 12.64 2.39 19.59
N PHE A 323 13.57 1.51 19.22
CA PHE A 323 13.80 0.24 19.91
C PHE A 323 14.97 0.32 20.89
N SER A 324 15.81 1.35 20.82
CA SER A 324 16.94 1.54 21.76
C SER A 324 16.54 2.15 23.11
N ARG A 325 15.25 2.36 23.36
CA ARG A 325 14.68 2.85 24.62
C ARG A 325 13.88 1.72 25.27
#